data_AF-A0A239ABF4-F1
#
_entry.id   AF-A0A239ABF4-F1
#
_cell.length_a   1.000
_cell.length_b   1.000
_cell.length_c   1.000
_cell.angle_alpha   90.00
_cell.angle_beta   90.00
_cell.angle_gamma   90.00
#
_symmetry.space_group_name_H-M   'P 1'
#
loop_
_entity.id
_entity.type
_entity.pdbx_description
1 polymer ?
#
loop_
_entity_poly.entity_id
_entity_poly.type
_entity_poly.pdbx_seq_one_letter_code
_entity_poly.pdbx_strand_id
1 'polypeptide(L)'
;MDTISETAAQRTHRIIRDHIVNGTHPGGSMLSENTLAAALGLSRTPVRAALLRLEEEGWVTIYPKRGALVRAFTAQDGQELAGARHLLETGGVRTASPAALAGMCTRLDALIDDQEAALQAQTATHSSSCPCPSTEHSLRSVATVCCWTSPTGCRTGRR
;
A
#
# COMPACT_ATOMS: atom_id res chain seq x y z
N MET A 1 22.42 -2.40 18.91
CA MET A 1 21.34 -1.46 18.58
C MET A 1 20.07 -2.05 19.17
N ASP A 2 19.65 -1.54 20.31
CA ASP A 2 18.72 -2.20 21.23
C ASP A 2 17.39 -2.57 20.56
N THR A 3 17.10 -3.87 20.52
CA THR A 3 15.78 -4.42 20.22
C THR A 3 14.88 -4.14 21.42
N ILE A 4 14.35 -2.92 21.52
CA ILE A 4 13.29 -2.62 22.49
C ILE A 4 12.09 -3.50 22.13
N SER A 5 11.70 -4.38 23.05
CA SER A 5 10.53 -5.26 22.91
C SER A 5 9.31 -4.42 22.55
N GLU A 6 8.83 -4.59 21.32
CA GLU A 6 7.70 -3.82 20.80
C GLU A 6 6.46 -4.10 21.65
N THR A 7 5.87 -3.05 22.20
CA THR A 7 4.63 -3.17 22.97
C THR A 7 3.49 -3.64 22.07
N ALA A 8 2.49 -4.32 22.65
CA ALA A 8 1.31 -4.75 21.90
C ALA A 8 0.61 -3.58 21.17
N ALA A 9 0.60 -2.39 21.77
CA ALA A 9 0.03 -1.19 21.14
C ALA A 9 0.83 -0.73 19.92
N GLN A 10 2.17 -0.69 19.98
CA GLN A 10 3.03 -0.34 18.84
C GLN A 10 2.87 -1.34 17.69
N ARG A 11 2.85 -2.63 18.01
CA ARG A 11 2.61 -3.68 17.01
C ARG A 11 1.25 -3.53 16.33
N THR A 12 0.22 -3.30 17.13
CA THR A 12 -1.16 -3.11 16.63
C THR A 12 -1.25 -1.90 15.72
N HIS A 13 -0.63 -0.79 16.13
CA HIS A 13 -0.56 0.43 15.32
C HIS A 13 0.13 0.19 13.97
N ARG A 14 1.29 -0.49 13.95
CA ARG A 14 1.97 -0.85 12.70
C ARG A 14 1.08 -1.69 11.80
N ILE A 15 0.47 -2.76 12.33
CA ILE A 15 -0.40 -3.65 11.55
C ILE A 15 -1.58 -2.88 10.93
N ILE A 16 -2.28 -2.08 11.73
CA ILE A 16 -3.44 -1.31 11.22
C ILE A 16 -2.98 -0.28 10.19
N ARG A 17 -1.85 0.39 10.41
CA ARG A 17 -1.29 1.33 9.42
C ARG A 17 -0.97 0.61 8.11
N ASP A 18 -0.31 -0.53 8.17
CA ASP A 18 0.05 -1.31 6.98
C ASP A 18 -1.20 -1.75 6.21
N HIS A 19 -2.26 -2.14 6.93
CA HIS A 19 -3.57 -2.46 6.35
C HIS A 19 -4.27 -1.26 5.70
N ILE A 20 -4.09 -0.04 6.22
CA ILE A 20 -4.60 1.18 5.59
C ILE A 20 -3.80 1.46 4.31
N VAL A 21 -2.47 1.39 4.38
CA VAL A 21 -1.57 1.68 3.24
C VAL A 21 -1.73 0.70 2.09
N ASN A 22 -1.91 -0.58 2.37
CA ASN A 22 -2.10 -1.62 1.36
C ASN A 22 -3.55 -1.74 0.86
N GLY A 23 -4.47 -0.94 1.40
CA GLY A 23 -5.88 -0.90 1.00
C GLY A 23 -6.77 -1.98 1.63
N THR A 24 -6.27 -2.82 2.54
CA THR A 24 -7.08 -3.77 3.33
C THR A 24 -8.17 -3.04 4.14
N HIS A 25 -7.85 -1.83 4.63
CA HIS A 25 -8.78 -0.90 5.23
C HIS A 25 -8.89 0.34 4.33
N PRO A 26 -9.85 0.36 3.37
CA PRO A 26 -9.94 1.43 2.40
C PRO A 26 -10.37 2.75 3.06
N GLY A 27 -9.97 3.86 2.45
CA GLY A 27 -10.43 5.20 2.83
C GLY A 27 -11.95 5.29 2.88
N GLY A 28 -12.49 5.92 3.91
CA GLY A 28 -13.93 6.02 4.17
C GLY A 28 -14.55 4.81 4.89
N SER A 29 -13.79 3.74 5.16
CA SER A 29 -14.29 2.62 5.95
C SER A 29 -14.30 2.91 7.45
N MET A 30 -15.25 2.31 8.17
CA MET A 30 -15.36 2.40 9.63
C MET A 30 -14.70 1.19 10.29
N LEU A 31 -13.74 1.45 11.18
CA LEU A 31 -13.05 0.44 11.98
C LEU A 31 -13.62 0.38 13.40
N SER A 32 -14.03 -0.80 13.83
CA SER A 32 -14.51 -1.06 15.18
C SER A 32 -13.39 -1.61 16.06
N GLU A 33 -13.20 -1.03 17.25
CA GLU A 33 -12.25 -1.54 18.26
C GLU A 33 -12.47 -3.03 18.56
N ASN A 34 -13.73 -3.46 18.68
CA ASN A 34 -14.07 -4.84 19.01
C ASN A 34 -13.70 -5.79 17.89
N THR A 35 -13.96 -5.41 16.65
CA THR A 35 -13.65 -6.22 15.47
C THR A 35 -12.14 -6.34 15.27
N LEU A 36 -11.40 -5.25 15.44
CA LEU A 36 -9.94 -5.24 15.38
C LEU A 36 -9.31 -6.06 16.51
N ALA A 37 -9.82 -5.95 17.74
CA ALA A 37 -9.36 -6.72 18.88
C ALA A 37 -9.54 -8.23 18.64
N ALA A 38 -10.71 -8.65 18.15
CA ALA A 38 -10.99 -10.04 17.82
C ALA A 38 -10.09 -10.55 16.68
N ALA A 39 -9.93 -9.78 15.60
CA ALA A 39 -9.11 -10.16 14.45
C ALA A 39 -7.62 -10.31 14.80
N LEU A 40 -7.12 -9.50 15.72
CA LEU A 40 -5.71 -9.52 16.13
C LEU A 40 -5.45 -10.42 17.35
N GLY A 41 -6.49 -10.99 17.95
CA GLY A 41 -6.36 -11.78 19.19
C GLY A 41 -5.85 -10.96 20.38
N LEU A 42 -6.17 -9.67 20.42
CA LEU A 42 -5.70 -8.73 21.44
C LEU A 42 -6.86 -8.18 22.27
N SER A 43 -6.56 -7.62 23.44
CA SER A 43 -7.55 -6.88 24.20
C SER A 43 -7.85 -5.51 23.56
N ARG A 44 -8.93 -4.86 23.98
CA ARG A 44 -9.32 -3.55 23.44
C ARG A 44 -8.36 -2.42 23.79
N THR A 45 -7.63 -2.54 24.90
CA THR A 45 -6.70 -1.52 25.39
C THR A 45 -5.58 -1.19 24.39
N PRO A 46 -4.78 -2.16 23.88
CA PRO A 46 -3.76 -1.88 22.87
C PRO A 46 -4.35 -1.42 21.54
N VAL A 47 -5.53 -1.92 21.15
CA VAL A 47 -6.23 -1.47 19.93
C VAL A 47 -6.65 -0.01 20.04
N ARG A 48 -7.24 0.39 21.17
CA ARG A 48 -7.62 1.77 21.41
C ARG A 48 -6.42 2.71 21.44
N ALA A 49 -5.34 2.30 22.11
CA ALA A 49 -4.09 3.08 22.11
C ALA A 49 -3.50 3.23 20.70
N ALA A 50 -3.55 2.18 19.88
CA ALA A 50 -3.12 2.23 18.50
C ALA A 50 -3.98 3.16 17.65
N LEU A 51 -5.32 3.11 17.79
CA LEU A 51 -6.24 3.98 17.07
C LEU A 51 -6.05 5.45 17.44
N LEU A 52 -5.83 5.77 18.72
CA LEU A 52 -5.53 7.13 19.17
C LEU A 52 -4.25 7.66 18.52
N ARG A 53 -3.20 6.84 18.47
CA ARG A 53 -1.96 7.22 17.79
C ARG A 53 -2.14 7.38 16.28
N LEU A 54 -2.98 6.55 15.64
CA LEU A 54 -3.32 6.69 14.23
C LEU A 54 -4.12 7.97 13.95
N GLU A 55 -4.95 8.40 14.90
CA GLU A 55 -5.66 9.68 14.82
C GLU A 55 -4.71 10.87 14.93
N GLU A 56 -3.76 10.84 15.88
CA GLU A 56 -2.71 11.85 16.01
C GLU A 56 -1.87 12.00 14.73
N GLU A 57 -1.63 10.88 14.03
CA GLU A 57 -0.91 10.84 12.75
C GLU A 57 -1.80 11.16 11.54
N GLY A 58 -3.12 11.30 11.71
CA GLY A 58 -4.07 11.67 10.66
C GLY A 58 -4.50 10.53 9.73
N TRP A 59 -4.29 9.27 10.11
CA TRP A 59 -4.76 8.10 9.35
C TRP A 59 -6.25 7.83 9.53
N VAL A 60 -6.78 8.13 10.72
CA VAL A 60 -8.18 7.90 11.09
C VAL A 60 -8.77 9.09 11.84
N THR A 61 -10.10 9.15 11.92
CA THR A 61 -10.83 10.07 12.81
C THR A 61 -11.72 9.25 13.75
N ILE A 62 -11.55 9.42 15.06
CA ILE A 62 -12.30 8.64 16.05
C ILE A 62 -13.65 9.30 16.33
N TYR A 63 -14.71 8.54 16.09
CA TYR A 63 -16.08 8.91 16.46
C TYR A 63 -16.50 8.12 17.71
N PRO A 64 -16.75 8.80 18.85
CA PRO A 64 -17.15 8.15 20.09
C PRO A 64 -18.32 7.18 19.88
N LYS A 65 -18.19 5.96 20.42
CA LYS A 65 -19.17 4.85 20.32
C LYS A 65 -19.43 4.32 18.91
N ARG A 66 -18.85 4.91 17.85
CA ARG A 66 -19.04 4.48 16.45
C ARG A 66 -17.82 3.77 15.88
N GLY A 67 -16.62 4.13 16.33
CA GLY A 67 -15.35 3.57 15.86
C GLY A 67 -14.45 4.63 15.24
N ALA A 68 -13.46 4.19 14.45
CA ALA A 68 -12.52 5.07 13.77
C ALA A 68 -12.78 5.06 12.25
N LEU A 69 -13.02 6.23 11.66
CA LEU A 69 -13.18 6.38 10.22
C LEU A 69 -11.81 6.50 9.56
N VAL A 70 -11.49 5.65 8.58
CA VAL A 70 -10.24 5.75 7.82
C VAL A 70 -10.28 6.98 6.92
N ARG A 71 -9.26 7.83 7.00
CA ARG A 71 -9.14 8.99 6.13
C ARG A 71 -8.94 8.54 4.69
N ALA A 72 -9.73 9.08 3.77
CA ALA A 72 -9.51 8.89 2.34
C ALA A 72 -8.36 9.79 1.86
N PHE A 73 -7.42 9.20 1.12
CA PHE A 73 -6.35 9.95 0.46
C PHE A 73 -6.84 10.42 -0.91
N THR A 74 -6.86 11.72 -1.12
CA THR A 74 -7.36 12.33 -2.36
C THR A 74 -6.22 12.53 -3.37
N ALA A 75 -6.59 12.72 -4.64
CA ALA A 75 -5.61 13.10 -5.67
C ALA A 75 -4.90 14.42 -5.32
N GLN A 76 -5.62 15.36 -4.68
CA GLN A 76 -5.07 16.64 -4.24
C GLN A 76 -4.01 16.47 -3.15
N ASP A 77 -4.25 15.60 -2.16
CA ASP A 77 -3.25 15.28 -1.12
C ASP A 77 -1.95 14.77 -1.75
N GLY A 78 -2.06 13.97 -2.81
CA GLY A 78 -0.92 13.47 -3.58
C GLY A 78 -0.14 14.58 -4.28
N GLN A 79 -0.83 15.53 -4.90
CA GLN A 79 -0.20 16.68 -5.56
C GLN A 79 0.51 17.60 -4.57
N GLU A 80 -0.12 17.88 -3.44
CA GLU A 80 0.46 18.71 -2.38
C GLU A 80 1.72 18.06 -1.79
N LEU A 81 1.67 16.75 -1.52
CA LEU A 81 2.82 15.98 -1.04
C LEU A 81 3.96 15.97 -2.07
N ALA A 82 3.65 15.77 -3.35
CA ALA A 82 4.64 15.80 -4.43
C ALA A 82 5.29 17.17 -4.56
N GLY A 83 4.52 18.25 -4.46
CA GLY A 83 5.04 19.62 -4.45
C GLY A 83 5.98 19.89 -3.27
N ALA A 84 5.60 19.46 -2.06
CA ALA A 84 6.44 19.61 -0.88
C ALA A 84 7.76 18.83 -1.00
N ARG A 85 7.70 17.59 -1.50
CA ARG A 85 8.89 16.78 -1.78
C ARG A 85 9.81 17.45 -2.80
N HIS A 86 9.26 17.94 -3.91
CA HIS A 86 10.04 18.60 -4.95
C HIS A 86 10.87 19.76 -4.39
N LEU A 87 10.29 20.60 -3.53
CA LEU A 87 11.01 21.71 -2.89
C LEU A 87 12.14 21.23 -1.97
N LEU A 88 11.88 20.20 -1.15
CA LEU A 88 12.88 19.65 -0.22
C LEU A 88 14.01 18.93 -0.95
N GLU A 89 13.69 18.11 -1.94
CA GLU A 89 14.65 17.31 -2.70
C GLU A 89 15.54 18.18 -3.56
N THR A 90 14.98 19.14 -4.31
CA THR A 90 15.79 20.08 -5.09
C THR A 90 16.67 20.96 -4.20
N GLY A 91 16.14 21.40 -3.05
CA GLY A 91 16.91 22.09 -2.02
C GLY A 91 18.09 21.24 -1.51
N GLY A 92 17.82 19.98 -1.16
CA GLY A 92 18.82 19.02 -0.71
C GLY A 92 19.92 18.80 -1.75
N VAL A 93 19.55 18.48 -2.99
CA VAL A 93 20.48 18.24 -4.09
C VAL A 93 21.38 19.45 -4.35
N ARG A 94 20.82 20.66 -4.34
CA ARG A 94 21.59 21.89 -4.55
C ARG A 94 22.65 22.18 -3.47
N THR A 95 22.45 21.66 -2.26
CA THR A 95 23.36 21.90 -1.12
C THR A 95 24.29 20.73 -0.83
N ALA A 96 24.06 19.58 -1.47
CA ALA A 96 24.84 18.37 -1.26
C ALA A 96 26.23 18.46 -1.91
N SER A 97 27.21 17.82 -1.29
CA SER A 97 28.55 17.66 -1.89
C SER A 97 28.52 16.61 -3.02
N PRO A 98 29.45 16.67 -3.99
CA PRO A 98 29.54 15.67 -5.05
C PRO A 98 29.65 14.23 -4.53
N ALA A 99 30.39 14.01 -3.44
CA ALA A 99 30.52 12.69 -2.82
C ALA A 99 29.21 12.18 -2.22
N ALA A 100 28.43 13.05 -1.58
CA ALA A 100 27.12 12.71 -1.04
C ALA A 100 26.13 12.36 -2.16
N LEU A 101 26.15 13.12 -3.27
CA LEU A 101 25.33 12.82 -4.45
C LEU A 101 25.70 11.47 -5.08
N ALA A 102 26.98 11.16 -5.24
CA ALA A 102 27.41 9.88 -5.80
C ALA A 102 26.92 8.68 -4.95
N GLY A 103 27.03 8.78 -3.63
CA GLY A 103 26.49 7.76 -2.72
C GLY A 103 24.96 7.64 -2.79
N MET A 104 24.26 8.75 -2.97
CA MET A 104 22.80 8.77 -3.10
C MET A 104 22.34 8.14 -4.41
N CYS A 105 22.98 8.48 -5.55
CA CYS A 105 22.71 7.85 -6.84
C CYS A 105 22.89 6.34 -6.77
N THR A 106 24.01 5.87 -6.22
CA THR A 106 24.28 4.42 -6.07
C THR A 106 23.16 3.71 -5.30
N ARG A 107 22.62 4.34 -4.24
CA ARG A 107 21.52 3.78 -3.45
C ARG A 107 20.19 3.83 -4.19
N LEU A 108 19.92 4.90 -4.94
CA LEU A 108 18.69 5.03 -5.73
C LEU A 108 18.67 4.02 -6.87
N ASP A 109 19.79 3.80 -7.55
CA ASP A 109 19.91 2.80 -8.61
C ASP A 109 19.59 1.40 -8.08
N ALA A 110 20.17 1.00 -6.95
CA ALA A 110 19.86 -0.28 -6.33
C ALA A 110 18.37 -0.44 -5.95
N LEU A 111 17.72 0.65 -5.49
CA LEU A 111 16.30 0.63 -5.17
C LEU A 111 15.42 0.53 -6.43
N ILE A 112 15.85 1.12 -7.54
CA ILE A 112 15.17 0.98 -8.84
C ILE A 112 15.29 -0.47 -9.32
N ASP A 113 16.48 -1.06 -9.24
CA ASP A 113 16.71 -2.47 -9.60
C ASP A 113 15.80 -3.42 -8.80
N ASP A 114 15.68 -3.19 -7.48
CA ASP A 114 14.78 -3.96 -6.61
C ASP A 114 13.30 -3.81 -7.02
N GLN A 115 12.88 -2.59 -7.39
CA GLN A 115 11.51 -2.32 -7.85
C GLN A 115 11.21 -3.00 -9.19
N GLU A 116 12.14 -2.92 -10.14
CA GLU A 116 12.02 -3.57 -11.45
C GLU A 116 11.92 -5.09 -11.30
N ALA A 117 12.76 -5.69 -10.46
CA ALA A 117 12.70 -7.12 -10.16
C ALA A 117 11.34 -7.53 -9.54
N ALA A 118 10.81 -6.72 -8.62
CA ALA A 118 9.50 -6.97 -8.00
C ALA A 118 8.34 -6.89 -9.01
N LEU A 119 8.38 -5.93 -9.96
CA LEU A 119 7.38 -5.80 -11.02
C LEU A 119 7.41 -7.01 -11.98
N GLN A 120 8.61 -7.49 -12.32
CA GLN A 120 8.79 -8.69 -13.15
C GLN A 120 8.28 -9.96 -12.45
N ALA A 121 8.52 -10.11 -11.15
CA ALA A 121 8.00 -11.24 -10.38
C ALA A 121 6.46 -11.25 -10.30
N GLN A 122 5.81 -10.08 -10.17
CA GLN A 122 4.35 -9.97 -10.14
C GLN A 122 3.71 -10.30 -11.50
N THR A 123 4.32 -9.87 -12.61
CA THR A 123 3.83 -10.17 -13.96
C THR A 123 3.97 -11.65 -14.32
N ALA A 124 5.08 -12.30 -13.92
CA ALA A 124 5.25 -13.75 -14.07
C ALA A 124 4.16 -14.54 -13.30
N THR A 125 3.83 -14.12 -12.08
CA THR A 125 2.80 -14.76 -11.23
C THR A 125 1.38 -14.55 -11.75
N HIS A 126 1.07 -13.39 -12.35
CA HIS A 126 -0.24 -13.14 -12.97
C HIS A 126 -0.41 -13.95 -14.27
N SER A 127 0.67 -14.17 -15.04
CA SER A 127 0.62 -14.93 -16.30
C SER A 127 0.39 -16.44 -16.12
N SER A 128 0.77 -17.02 -14.97
CA SER A 128 0.66 -18.47 -14.70
C SER A 128 -0.68 -18.89 -14.08
N SER A 129 -1.55 -17.94 -13.72
CA SER A 129 -2.84 -18.22 -13.06
C SER A 129 -4.07 -18.10 -13.96
N CYS A 130 -3.89 -17.84 -15.27
CA CYS A 130 -5.02 -17.77 -16.20
C CYS A 130 -5.34 -19.16 -16.79
N PRO A 131 -6.46 -19.82 -16.43
CA PRO A 131 -6.85 -21.10 -16.98
C PRO A 131 -7.78 -20.85 -18.16
N CYS A 132 -7.28 -20.23 -19.23
CA CYS A 132 -7.99 -20.25 -20.51
C CYS A 132 -7.27 -21.23 -21.46
N PRO A 133 -7.98 -22.19 -22.08
CA PRO A 133 -7.37 -23.10 -23.02
C PRO A 133 -6.95 -22.31 -24.26
N SER A 134 -5.65 -22.08 -24.41
CA SER A 134 -5.04 -21.49 -25.59
C SER A 134 -5.24 -22.43 -26.78
N THR A 135 -6.32 -22.22 -27.54
CA THR A 135 -6.45 -22.80 -28.87
C THR A 135 -6.03 -21.73 -29.88
N GLU A 136 -4.85 -21.95 -30.46
CA GLU A 136 -4.28 -21.34 -31.66
C GLU A 136 -5.05 -20.15 -32.23
N HIS A 137 -4.53 -18.93 -32.04
CA HIS A 137 -4.61 -17.92 -33.08
C HIS A 137 -3.28 -17.17 -33.13
N SER A 138 -2.50 -17.51 -34.15
CA SER A 138 -1.52 -16.63 -34.77
C SER A 138 -2.19 -15.29 -35.01
N LEU A 139 -1.81 -14.27 -34.24
CA LEU A 139 -1.60 -12.88 -34.64
C LEU A 139 -1.15 -12.08 -33.41
N ARG A 140 0.06 -11.52 -33.54
CA ARG A 140 0.68 -10.60 -32.58
C ARG A 140 -0.29 -9.45 -32.24
N SER A 141 -0.35 -9.11 -30.94
CA SER A 141 -0.42 -7.74 -30.41
C SER A 141 -1.64 -7.27 -29.59
N VAL A 142 -2.56 -8.11 -29.09
CA VAL A 142 -3.68 -7.62 -28.24
C VAL A 142 -3.99 -8.50 -26.99
N ALA A 143 -3.00 -9.19 -26.42
CA ALA A 143 -3.23 -10.01 -25.22
C ALA A 143 -3.56 -9.21 -23.93
N THR A 144 -3.33 -7.89 -23.91
CA THR A 144 -3.48 -7.07 -22.70
C THR A 144 -4.94 -6.69 -22.37
N VAL A 145 -5.90 -6.84 -23.30
CA VAL A 145 -7.24 -6.23 -23.15
C VAL A 145 -8.28 -7.15 -22.50
N CYS A 146 -8.08 -8.47 -22.47
CA CYS A 146 -9.20 -9.38 -22.13
C CYS A 146 -9.56 -9.47 -20.64
N CYS A 147 -8.72 -9.05 -19.69
CA CYS A 147 -8.89 -9.48 -18.28
C CYS A 147 -9.38 -8.41 -17.29
N TRP A 148 -9.62 -7.16 -17.69
CA TRP A 148 -9.85 -6.07 -16.73
C TRP A 148 -11.28 -5.48 -16.69
N THR A 149 -12.21 -5.90 -17.55
CA THR A 149 -13.51 -5.19 -17.70
C THR A 149 -14.79 -5.99 -17.43
N SER A 150 -14.77 -7.11 -16.68
CA SER A 150 -16.05 -7.73 -16.24
C SER A 150 -15.99 -8.47 -14.90
N PRO A 151 -16.91 -8.18 -13.96
CA PRO A 151 -17.05 -8.90 -12.69
C PRO A 151 -17.90 -10.18 -12.81
N THR A 152 -18.30 -10.57 -14.03
CA THR A 152 -19.04 -11.81 -14.27
C THR A 152 -18.19 -12.73 -15.12
N GLY A 153 -17.89 -13.90 -14.55
CA GLY A 153 -16.96 -14.89 -15.09
C GLY A 153 -17.17 -15.26 -16.56
N CYS A 154 -16.07 -15.69 -17.17
CA CYS A 154 -15.94 -16.18 -18.53
C CYS A 154 -17.09 -17.13 -18.91
N ARG A 155 -18.06 -16.62 -19.66
CA ARG A 155 -19.22 -17.39 -20.13
C ARG A 155 -18.88 -17.98 -21.51
N THR A 156 -18.27 -19.16 -21.53
CA THR A 156 -18.05 -19.93 -22.77
C THR A 156 -19.37 -20.53 -23.25
N GLY A 157 -20.06 -19.81 -24.14
CA GLY A 157 -21.29 -20.27 -24.79
C GLY A 157 -21.11 -20.34 -26.31
N ARG A 158 -20.81 -21.53 -26.82
CA ARG A 158 -20.94 -21.90 -28.24
C ARG A 158 -22.39 -21.75 -28.69
N ARG A 159 -22.65 -21.03 -29.78
CA ARG A 159 -23.52 -21.45 -30.89
C ARG A 159 -23.02 -20.81 -32.18
#